data_AF-A0A1J3GF01-F1
#
_entry.id   AF-A0A1J3GF01-F1
#
_cell.length_a   1.000
_cell.length_b   1.000
_cell.length_c   1.000
_cell.angle_alpha   90.00
_cell.angle_beta   90.00
_cell.angle_gamma   90.00
#
_symmetry.space_group_name_H-M   'P 1'
#
loop_
_entity.id
_entity.type
_entity.pdbx_description
1 polymer ?
#
loop_
_entity_poly.entity_id
_entity_poly.type
_entity_poly.pdbx_seq_one_letter_code
_entity_poly.pdbx_strand_id
1 'polypeptide(L)'
;MLKTTISPIFSSFTGKPRTSRLIFKGFKVVLEDTTPSARRNASTNLTTLHQGPPTSAYVHLPFCRKRCHYCDFPILALGSSSSSTKPSSVYEEGKEDDPRITNYVNLLVREIKATRTDFDTSPNLETVFFGGGTPSLVPPKLVSLVLETLSSSFGLSPDA
;
A
#
# COMPACT_ATOMS: atom_id res chain seq x y z
N MET A 1 -45.05 40.81 -13.19
CA MET A 1 -44.72 41.78 -12.13
C MET A 1 -45.38 41.33 -10.83
N LEU A 2 -44.62 40.74 -9.90
CA LEU A 2 -44.93 40.79 -8.46
C LEU A 2 -43.61 40.60 -7.72
N LYS A 3 -43.32 41.56 -6.85
CA LYS A 3 -42.08 41.77 -6.12
C LYS A 3 -42.09 40.99 -4.81
N THR A 4 -40.89 40.52 -4.39
CA THR A 4 -40.33 40.49 -3.00
C THR A 4 -41.11 39.70 -1.93
N THR A 5 -40.51 38.97 -0.98
CA THR A 5 -39.45 39.36 -0.04
C THR A 5 -38.90 38.09 0.66
N ILE A 6 -37.58 37.97 0.76
CA ILE A 6 -36.89 36.94 1.55
C ILE A 6 -36.54 37.54 2.92
N SER A 7 -36.96 36.90 4.01
CA SER A 7 -36.52 37.20 5.37
C SER A 7 -35.53 36.12 5.86
N PRO A 8 -34.38 36.47 6.47
CA PRO A 8 -33.54 35.50 7.13
C PRO A 8 -33.94 35.35 8.60
N ILE A 9 -34.12 34.11 9.06
CA ILE A 9 -34.27 33.79 10.49
C ILE A 9 -32.87 33.49 11.03
N PHE A 10 -32.32 34.43 11.79
CA PHE A 10 -31.22 34.15 12.73
C PHE A 10 -31.81 33.49 13.98
N SER A 11 -31.35 32.28 14.31
CA SER A 11 -31.55 31.69 15.63
C SER A 11 -30.18 31.50 16.27
N SER A 12 -29.90 32.34 17.26
CA SER A 12 -28.80 32.19 18.21
C SER A 12 -29.24 31.19 19.29
N PHE A 13 -28.65 30.00 19.27
CA PHE A 13 -28.80 29.04 20.37
C PHE A 13 -27.68 29.25 21.39
N THR A 14 -28.04 29.79 22.55
CA THR A 14 -27.19 29.83 23.75
C THR A 14 -27.31 28.49 24.49
N GLY A 15 -26.29 27.64 24.36
CA GLY A 15 -26.17 26.38 25.10
C GLY A 15 -25.35 26.54 26.39
N LYS A 16 -26.01 26.40 27.55
CA LYS A 16 -25.42 26.35 28.90
C LYS A 16 -24.40 25.20 29.05
N PRO A 17 -23.35 25.33 29.90
CA PRO A 17 -22.44 24.22 30.17
C PRO A 17 -23.09 23.22 31.14
N ARG A 18 -23.21 21.95 30.72
CA ARG A 18 -23.63 20.86 31.59
C ARG A 18 -22.42 19.97 31.89
N THR A 19 -21.91 20.09 33.09
CA THR A 19 -20.92 19.18 33.68
C THR A 19 -21.53 17.78 33.78
N SER A 20 -21.03 16.85 32.96
CA SER A 20 -21.27 15.43 33.16
C SER A 20 -20.01 14.81 33.75
N ARG A 21 -20.10 14.40 35.02
CA ARG A 21 -19.17 13.43 35.59
C ARG A 21 -19.43 12.11 34.88
N LEU A 22 -18.56 11.75 33.93
CA LEU A 22 -18.52 10.40 33.39
C LEU A 22 -17.51 9.59 34.20
N ILE A 23 -18.06 8.56 34.83
CA ILE A 23 -17.38 7.54 35.59
C ILE A 23 -16.39 6.82 34.68
N PHE A 24 -15.09 6.91 34.99
CA PHE A 24 -14.04 6.10 34.37
C PHE A 24 -14.25 4.64 34.79
N LYS A 25 -14.99 3.87 33.99
CA LYS A 25 -14.85 2.42 33.97
C LYS A 25 -13.71 2.10 33.01
N GLY A 26 -12.60 1.63 33.58
CA GLY A 26 -11.42 1.22 32.84
C GLY A 26 -11.79 0.18 31.78
N PHE A 27 -11.76 0.59 30.52
CA PHE A 27 -11.64 -0.34 29.42
C PHE A 27 -10.20 -0.86 29.42
N LYS A 28 -10.02 -2.12 29.82
CA LYS A 28 -8.84 -2.88 29.42
C LYS A 28 -8.90 -2.94 27.89
N VAL A 29 -8.04 -2.17 27.23
CA VAL A 29 -7.72 -2.38 25.82
C VAL A 29 -6.97 -3.71 25.77
N VAL A 30 -7.70 -4.78 25.49
CA VAL A 30 -7.09 -6.06 25.12
C VAL A 30 -6.52 -5.85 23.73
N LEU A 31 -5.20 -5.84 23.66
CA LEU A 31 -4.39 -5.84 22.44
C LEU A 31 -4.51 -7.23 21.80
N GLU A 32 -5.65 -7.55 21.21
CA GLU A 32 -5.85 -8.73 20.37
C GLU A 32 -6.59 -8.33 19.10
N ASP A 33 -5.88 -7.63 18.22
CA ASP A 33 -6.16 -7.75 16.79
C ASP A 33 -4.92 -7.34 16.00
N THR A 34 -3.90 -8.19 16.08
CA THR A 34 -2.93 -8.26 14.98
C THR A 34 -3.71 -8.71 13.75
N THR A 35 -3.71 -7.87 12.72
CA THR A 35 -4.33 -8.20 11.45
C THR A 35 -3.89 -9.59 11.00
N PRO A 36 -4.83 -10.46 10.55
CA PRO A 36 -4.50 -11.75 9.98
C PRO A 36 -3.33 -11.62 8.99
N SER A 37 -2.24 -12.37 9.19
CA SER A 37 -1.28 -12.59 8.10
C SER A 37 -2.05 -13.14 6.90
N ALA A 38 -1.74 -12.64 5.69
CA ALA A 38 -2.36 -13.01 4.42
C ALA A 38 -2.43 -14.53 4.18
N ARG A 39 -1.65 -15.31 4.93
CA ARG A 39 -1.58 -16.77 4.87
C ARG A 39 -2.75 -17.54 5.49
N ARG A 40 -3.71 -16.93 6.21
CA ARG A 40 -4.83 -17.72 6.80
C ARG A 40 -5.68 -18.47 5.76
N ASN A 41 -5.71 -17.98 4.51
CA ASN A 41 -6.44 -18.62 3.41
C ASN A 41 -5.56 -19.55 2.55
N ALA A 42 -4.28 -19.70 2.88
CA ALA A 42 -3.42 -20.65 2.19
C ALA A 42 -3.80 -22.08 2.60
N SER A 43 -4.00 -22.96 1.63
CA SER A 43 -4.27 -24.38 1.87
C SER A 43 -3.17 -24.96 2.77
N THR A 44 -3.55 -25.55 3.90
CA THR A 44 -2.64 -26.28 4.79
C THR A 44 -2.24 -27.64 4.22
N ASN A 45 -2.95 -28.13 3.20
CA ASN A 45 -2.55 -29.28 2.41
C ASN A 45 -1.53 -28.84 1.37
N LEU A 46 -0.28 -28.71 1.79
CA LEU A 46 0.87 -28.47 0.93
C LEU A 46 1.41 -29.80 0.37
N THR A 47 0.51 -30.68 -0.08
CA THR A 47 0.94 -31.94 -0.69
C THR A 47 1.36 -31.65 -2.13
N THR A 48 2.67 -31.48 -2.28
CA THR A 48 3.44 -31.59 -3.52
C THR A 48 3.33 -30.40 -4.48
N LEU A 49 4.31 -29.49 -4.46
CA LEU A 49 4.83 -28.86 -5.70
C LEU A 49 6.19 -28.13 -5.54
N HIS A 50 6.67 -27.83 -4.33
CA HIS A 50 7.97 -27.15 -4.16
C HIS A 50 8.88 -27.93 -3.19
N GLN A 51 9.88 -28.61 -3.73
CA GLN A 51 10.81 -29.48 -2.97
C GLN A 51 12.00 -28.72 -2.35
N GLY A 52 11.96 -27.38 -2.33
CA GLY A 52 13.03 -26.56 -1.79
C GLY A 52 12.60 -25.12 -1.49
N PRO A 53 13.44 -24.38 -0.76
CA PRO A 53 13.19 -22.97 -0.46
C PRO A 53 13.17 -22.12 -1.74
N PRO A 54 12.47 -20.97 -1.72
CA PRO A 54 12.35 -20.12 -2.91
C PRO A 54 13.69 -19.48 -3.28
N THR A 55 14.01 -19.46 -4.58
CA THR A 55 15.22 -18.81 -5.14
C THR A 55 14.89 -17.60 -6.01
N SER A 56 13.62 -17.24 -6.17
CA SER A 56 13.19 -16.09 -6.97
C SER A 56 11.98 -15.39 -6.35
N ALA A 57 11.83 -14.10 -6.65
CA ALA A 57 10.67 -13.31 -6.25
C ALA A 57 10.03 -12.63 -7.45
N TYR A 58 8.69 -12.66 -7.52
CA TYR A 58 7.90 -11.85 -8.43
C TYR A 58 7.16 -10.78 -7.64
N VAL A 59 7.37 -9.52 -8.00
CA VAL A 59 6.71 -8.36 -7.40
C VAL A 59 5.72 -7.78 -8.39
N HIS A 60 4.45 -7.85 -8.04
CA HIS A 60 3.37 -7.26 -8.84
C HIS A 60 3.18 -5.78 -8.51
N LEU A 61 3.34 -4.91 -9.51
CA LEU A 61 3.10 -3.47 -9.45
C LEU A 61 1.94 -3.11 -10.40
N PRO A 62 0.71 -2.96 -9.89
CA PRO A 62 -0.50 -2.92 -10.72
C PRO A 62 -0.72 -1.56 -11.42
N PHE A 63 0.23 -0.63 -11.45
CA PHE A 63 -0.07 0.75 -11.86
C PHE A 63 0.01 0.95 -13.37
N CYS A 64 -1.03 1.55 -13.95
CA CYS A 64 -1.03 1.99 -15.35
C CYS A 64 -1.50 3.45 -15.43
N ARG A 65 -1.12 4.19 -16.48
CA ARG A 65 -1.72 5.52 -16.74
C ARG A 65 -3.21 5.40 -17.10
N LYS A 66 -3.53 4.38 -17.90
CA LYS A 66 -4.88 4.02 -18.34
C LYS A 66 -4.95 2.51 -18.60
N ARG A 67 -6.16 1.94 -18.61
CA ARG A 67 -6.38 0.55 -19.03
C ARG A 67 -6.37 0.47 -20.55
N CYS A 68 -5.53 -0.39 -21.14
CA CYS A 68 -5.59 -0.67 -22.58
C CYS A 68 -6.80 -1.57 -22.90
N HIS A 69 -7.36 -1.44 -24.11
CA HIS A 69 -8.52 -2.22 -24.53
C HIS A 69 -8.28 -3.75 -24.54
N TYR A 70 -7.04 -4.17 -24.74
CA TYR A 70 -6.64 -5.58 -24.72
C TYR A 70 -6.16 -6.07 -23.34
N CYS A 71 -6.15 -5.21 -22.31
CA CYS A 71 -5.51 -5.53 -21.04
C CYS A 71 -6.44 -6.37 -20.14
N ASP A 72 -6.01 -7.61 -19.90
CA ASP A 72 -6.64 -8.56 -18.97
C ASP A 72 -5.83 -8.74 -17.66
N PHE A 73 -4.78 -7.94 -17.47
CA PHE A 73 -4.03 -7.94 -16.21
C PHE A 73 -4.79 -7.19 -15.10
N PRO A 74 -4.68 -7.62 -13.83
CA PRO A 74 -5.18 -6.86 -12.70
C PRO A 74 -4.36 -5.57 -12.56
N ILE A 75 -4.97 -4.41 -12.84
CA ILE A 75 -4.29 -3.11 -12.81
C ILE A 75 -5.14 -2.03 -12.12
N LEU A 76 -4.47 -0.98 -11.67
CA LEU A 76 -4.99 0.27 -11.17
C LEU A 76 -4.60 1.41 -12.12
N ALA A 77 -5.60 2.04 -12.73
CA ALA A 77 -5.39 3.21 -13.59
C ALA A 77 -5.23 4.48 -12.73
N LEU A 78 -4.05 5.10 -12.79
CA LEU A 78 -3.73 6.31 -12.03
C LEU A 78 -4.24 7.60 -12.70
N GLY A 79 -4.44 7.56 -14.02
CA GLY A 79 -4.75 8.73 -14.85
C GLY A 79 -3.50 9.39 -15.43
N SER A 80 -3.70 10.38 -16.31
CA SER A 80 -2.59 11.12 -16.94
C SER A 80 -2.03 12.24 -16.06
N SER A 81 -2.76 12.64 -15.01
CA SER A 81 -2.37 13.74 -14.12
C SER A 81 -1.47 13.30 -12.96
N SER A 82 -1.37 11.98 -12.71
CA SER A 82 -0.57 11.41 -11.63
C SER A 82 0.91 11.31 -11.96
N SER A 83 1.32 11.70 -13.16
CA SER A 83 2.73 11.68 -13.53
C SER A 83 3.48 12.76 -12.76
N SER A 84 4.47 12.31 -11.99
CA SER A 84 5.57 13.07 -11.40
C SER A 84 6.33 13.95 -12.41
N THR A 85 6.00 13.87 -13.70
CA THR A 85 6.72 14.40 -14.85
C THR A 85 6.19 15.73 -15.41
N LYS A 86 5.74 16.68 -14.57
CA LYS A 86 5.79 18.08 -15.01
C LYS A 86 7.20 18.59 -14.69
N PRO A 87 8.06 18.85 -15.68
CA PRO A 87 9.20 19.73 -15.48
C PRO A 87 8.63 21.15 -15.43
N SER A 88 8.04 21.53 -14.30
CA SER A 88 7.94 22.95 -13.97
C SER A 88 9.32 23.35 -13.50
N SER A 89 9.98 24.17 -14.31
CA SER A 89 11.08 25.03 -13.91
C SER A 89 10.97 25.43 -12.43
N VAL A 90 12.13 25.41 -11.76
CA VAL A 90 12.38 25.79 -10.37
C VAL A 90 12.25 24.63 -9.37
N TYR A 91 13.31 24.46 -8.59
CA TYR A 91 13.47 23.54 -7.48
C TYR A 91 12.33 23.71 -6.46
N GLU A 92 11.27 22.91 -6.58
CA GLU A 92 10.25 22.79 -5.55
C GLU A 92 10.54 21.52 -4.74
N GLU A 93 11.21 21.71 -3.60
CA GLU A 93 11.31 20.71 -2.54
C GLU A 93 9.89 20.38 -2.06
N GLY A 94 9.46 19.11 -2.18
CA GLY A 94 8.20 18.64 -1.58
C GLY A 94 7.15 18.06 -2.52
N LYS A 95 7.49 17.67 -3.76
CA LYS A 95 6.54 16.90 -4.57
C LYS A 95 6.38 15.48 -4.00
N GLU A 96 5.29 15.27 -3.26
CA GLU A 96 4.89 13.95 -2.76
C GLU A 96 4.54 13.01 -3.92
N ASP A 97 4.93 11.74 -3.81
CA ASP A 97 4.54 10.71 -4.78
C ASP A 97 3.04 10.43 -4.69
N ASP A 98 2.47 9.80 -5.73
CA ASP A 98 1.06 9.41 -5.72
C ASP A 98 0.78 8.51 -4.49
N PRO A 99 -0.13 8.91 -3.57
CA PRO A 99 -0.36 8.19 -2.32
C PRO A 99 -0.85 6.76 -2.54
N ARG A 100 -1.47 6.46 -3.70
CA ARG A 100 -1.89 5.10 -4.05
C ARG A 100 -0.69 4.20 -4.28
N ILE A 101 0.36 4.71 -4.91
CA ILE A 101 1.62 3.98 -5.12
C ILE A 101 2.32 3.79 -3.78
N THR A 102 2.50 4.86 -3.01
CA THR A 102 3.20 4.81 -1.71
C THR A 102 2.50 3.86 -0.73
N ASN A 103 1.17 3.90 -0.65
CA ASN A 103 0.41 3.03 0.24
C ASN A 103 0.53 1.55 -0.17
N TYR A 104 0.46 1.25 -1.47
CA TYR A 104 0.63 -0.12 -1.96
C TYR A 104 2.03 -0.65 -1.67
N VAL A 105 3.08 0.14 -1.93
CA VAL A 105 4.47 -0.25 -1.62
C VAL A 105 4.65 -0.47 -0.13
N ASN A 106 4.08 0.38 0.73
CA ASN A 106 4.12 0.18 2.17
C ASN A 106 3.43 -1.13 2.61
N LEU A 107 2.33 -1.50 1.96
CA LEU A 107 1.67 -2.79 2.19
C LEU A 107 2.53 -3.95 1.71
N LEU A 108 3.13 -3.85 0.52
CA LEU A 108 4.05 -4.85 -0.03
C LEU A 108 5.25 -5.07 0.91
N VAL A 109 5.84 -3.99 1.44
CA VAL A 109 6.94 -4.06 2.42
C VAL A 109 6.51 -4.82 3.68
N ARG A 110 5.29 -4.57 4.18
CA ARG A 110 4.74 -5.30 5.33
C ARG A 110 4.51 -6.77 5.00
N GLU A 111 4.02 -7.07 3.80
CA GLU A 111 3.80 -8.44 3.32
C GLU A 111 5.11 -9.21 3.21
N ILE A 112 6.14 -8.62 2.60
CA ILE A 112 7.49 -9.21 2.51
C ILE A 112 8.00 -9.56 3.91
N LYS A 113 7.97 -8.60 4.84
CA LYS A 113 8.42 -8.80 6.23
C LYS A 113 7.61 -9.86 6.99
N ALA A 114 6.33 -10.04 6.65
CA ALA A 114 5.45 -11.02 7.28
C ALA A 114 5.55 -12.41 6.63
N THR A 115 6.21 -12.53 5.48
CA THR A 115 6.33 -13.78 4.73
C THR A 115 7.39 -14.66 5.37
N ARG A 116 6.97 -15.79 5.96
CA ARG A 116 7.86 -16.77 6.58
C ARG A 116 8.32 -17.81 5.56
N THR A 117 9.62 -18.08 5.51
CA THR A 117 10.14 -19.27 4.83
C THR A 117 10.27 -20.38 5.88
N ASP A 118 9.40 -21.38 5.83
CA ASP A 118 9.43 -22.52 6.75
C ASP A 118 10.46 -23.55 6.26
N PHE A 119 11.71 -23.10 6.11
CA PHE A 119 12.85 -23.90 5.65
C PHE A 119 14.04 -23.69 6.59
N ASP A 120 14.67 -24.78 7.02
CA ASP A 120 15.85 -24.75 7.92
C ASP A 120 17.03 -23.97 7.31
N THR A 121 17.08 -23.86 5.99
CA THR A 121 18.03 -23.04 5.25
C THR A 121 17.28 -22.41 4.08
N SER A 122 17.39 -21.09 3.92
CA SER A 122 16.85 -20.37 2.77
C SER A 122 18.03 -19.81 1.96
N PRO A 123 18.26 -20.24 0.71
CA PRO A 123 19.23 -19.62 -0.17
C PRO A 123 18.80 -18.19 -0.49
N ASN A 124 19.76 -17.37 -0.91
CA ASN A 124 19.47 -16.05 -1.41
C ASN A 124 18.58 -16.13 -2.67
N LEU A 125 17.78 -15.09 -2.88
CA LEU A 125 17.09 -14.94 -4.16
C LEU A 125 18.12 -14.66 -5.26
N GLU A 126 18.07 -15.45 -6.32
CA GLU A 126 18.90 -15.32 -7.52
C GLU A 126 18.29 -14.35 -8.52
N THR A 127 16.98 -14.14 -8.48
CA THR A 127 16.27 -13.27 -9.43
C THR A 127 15.08 -12.55 -8.78
N VAL A 128 14.90 -11.29 -9.14
CA VAL A 128 13.72 -10.50 -8.77
C VAL A 128 13.05 -9.93 -10.02
N PHE A 129 11.80 -10.31 -10.26
CA PHE A 129 11.01 -9.87 -11.39
C PHE A 129 9.96 -8.84 -10.97
N PHE A 130 9.90 -7.69 -11.65
CA PHE A 130 8.83 -6.72 -11.49
C PHE A 130 7.87 -6.78 -12.68
N GLY A 131 6.57 -6.91 -12.43
CA GLY A 131 5.57 -6.99 -13.50
C GLY A 131 4.21 -6.46 -13.09
N GLY A 132 3.19 -6.74 -13.91
CA GLY A 132 1.81 -6.33 -13.66
C GLY A 132 1.36 -5.22 -14.61
N GLY A 133 1.24 -4.00 -14.11
CA GLY A 133 0.94 -2.84 -14.91
C GLY A 133 2.18 -2.33 -15.65
N THR A 134 2.59 -1.12 -15.32
CA THR A 134 3.79 -0.46 -15.83
C THR A 134 4.73 -0.19 -14.66
N PRO A 135 5.61 -1.14 -14.28
CA PRO A 135 6.56 -0.97 -13.17
C PRO A 135 7.32 0.36 -13.18
N SER A 136 7.65 0.86 -14.37
CA SER A 136 8.35 2.15 -14.56
C SER A 136 7.55 3.39 -14.17
N LEU A 137 6.26 3.27 -13.82
CA LEU A 137 5.49 4.36 -13.20
C LEU A 137 5.75 4.50 -11.69
N VAL A 138 6.33 3.48 -11.05
CA VAL A 138 6.68 3.54 -9.63
C VAL A 138 7.98 4.34 -9.48
N PRO A 139 8.02 5.36 -8.59
CA PRO A 139 9.24 6.11 -8.31
C PRO A 139 10.41 5.19 -7.94
N PRO A 140 11.63 5.41 -8.49
CA PRO A 140 12.78 4.55 -8.25
C PRO A 140 13.08 4.33 -6.76
N LYS A 141 12.95 5.37 -5.93
CA LYS A 141 13.13 5.27 -4.47
C LYS A 141 12.20 4.25 -3.80
N LEU A 142 10.98 4.08 -4.32
CA LEU A 142 10.03 3.10 -3.80
C LEU A 142 10.37 1.68 -4.30
N VAL A 143 10.88 1.55 -5.52
CA VAL A 143 11.40 0.26 -6.03
C VAL A 143 12.63 -0.17 -5.21
N SER A 144 13.56 0.75 -4.92
CA SER A 144 14.71 0.51 -4.05
C SER A 144 14.28 0.02 -2.66
N LEU A 145 13.27 0.66 -2.05
CA LEU A 145 12.73 0.23 -0.76
C LEU A 145 12.22 -1.23 -0.79
N VAL A 146 11.59 -1.65 -1.89
CA VAL A 146 11.16 -3.05 -2.07
C VAL A 146 12.35 -3.99 -2.15
N LEU A 147 13.36 -3.66 -2.97
CA LEU A 147 14.57 -4.47 -3.12
C LEU A 147 15.35 -4.60 -1.81
N GLU A 148 15.52 -3.51 -1.06
CA GLU A 148 16.15 -3.51 0.26
C GLU A 148 15.37 -4.39 1.25
N THR A 149 14.04 -4.34 1.19
CA THR A 149 13.18 -5.16 2.04
C THR A 149 13.30 -6.65 1.68
N LEU A 150 13.35 -6.99 0.40
CA LEU A 150 13.59 -8.36 -0.07
C LEU A 150 14.99 -8.84 0.35
N SER A 151 16.02 -8.03 0.14
CA SER A 151 17.40 -8.37 0.52
C SER A 151 17.56 -8.60 2.02
N SER A 152 16.91 -7.80 2.86
CA SER A 152 16.95 -7.98 4.32
C SER A 152 16.11 -9.15 4.83
N SER A 153 15.05 -9.53 4.10
CA SER A 153 14.15 -10.61 4.53
C SER A 153 14.58 -11.98 4.01
N PHE A 154 15.14 -12.06 2.79
CA PHE A 154 15.43 -13.31 2.09
C PHE A 154 16.87 -13.44 1.58
N GLY A 155 17.66 -12.35 1.59
CA GLY A 155 18.95 -12.31 0.92
C GLY A 155 18.82 -12.18 -0.61
N LEU A 156 19.75 -11.48 -1.24
CA LEU A 156 19.90 -11.44 -2.70
C LEU A 156 21.29 -11.94 -3.08
N SER A 157 21.38 -12.66 -4.20
CA SER A 157 22.66 -12.98 -4.83
C SER A 157 23.36 -11.69 -5.28
N PRO A 158 24.71 -11.61 -5.26
CA PRO A 158 25.44 -10.46 -5.79
C PRO A 158 25.13 -10.15 -7.26
N ASP A 159 24.76 -11.17 -8.02
CA ASP A 159 24.47 -11.12 -9.46
C ASP A 159 22.95 -11.09 -9.76
N ALA A 160 22.10 -10.94 -8.73
CA ALA A 160 20.64 -10.97 -8.85
C ALA A 160 20.03 -9.73 -9.54
#